data_AF-A0A327VTP7-F1
#
_entry.id   AF-A0A327VTP7-F1
#
_cell.length_a   1.000
_cell.length_b   1.000
_cell.length_c   1.000
_cell.angle_alpha   90.00
_cell.angle_beta   90.00
_cell.angle_gamma   90.00
#
_symmetry.space_group_name_H-M   'P 1'
#
loop_
_entity.id
_entity.type
_entity.pdbx_description
1 polymer ?
#
loop_
_entity_poly.entity_id
_entity_poly.type
_entity_poly.pdbx_seq_one_letter_code
_entity_poly.pdbx_strand_id
1 'polypeptide(L)'
;MSNILSQEQKEELRRVFPHYDFSVEKEAAKLVDAGFDETEAQRLIVAEYRQYKKELFDELQAINRQAEIQKVVTMGVLFLAVTGPIFKIESMLWYVAAVIVAGAAGYWGYKPKPFAGVLACGIFTFVLPYAYKGYFSGRSSYIGIELFIPVIVALVPAIIIYFLIAKTVYGNVEND
;
A
#
# COMPACT_ATOMS: atom_id res chain seq x y z
N MET A 1 7.09 -31.48 -31.87
CA MET A 1 7.73 -31.08 -30.59
C MET A 1 6.97 -29.86 -30.08
N SER A 2 6.93 -29.62 -28.77
CA SER A 2 6.09 -28.58 -28.16
C SER A 2 6.55 -27.17 -28.55
N ASN A 3 5.72 -26.42 -29.27
CA ASN A 3 5.99 -25.04 -29.75
C ASN A 3 5.80 -23.96 -28.66
N ILE A 4 6.15 -24.27 -27.42
CA ILE A 4 5.90 -23.41 -26.25
C ILE A 4 7.19 -23.31 -25.44
N LEU A 5 7.58 -22.09 -25.07
CA LEU A 5 8.70 -21.83 -24.17
C LEU A 5 8.50 -22.54 -22.83
N SER A 6 9.55 -23.20 -22.32
CA SER A 6 9.55 -23.74 -20.96
C SER A 6 9.52 -22.60 -19.93
N GLN A 7 9.16 -22.92 -18.69
CA GLN A 7 9.16 -21.90 -17.61
C GLN A 7 10.56 -21.36 -17.34
N GLU A 8 11.58 -22.22 -17.38
CA GLU A 8 12.98 -21.79 -17.23
C GLU A 8 13.40 -20.81 -18.34
N GLN A 9 13.02 -21.08 -19.59
CA GLN A 9 13.31 -20.18 -20.72
C GLN A 9 12.60 -18.82 -20.59
N LYS A 10 11.38 -18.81 -20.06
CA LYS A 10 10.66 -17.56 -19.78
C LYS A 10 11.32 -16.77 -18.66
N GLU A 11 11.73 -17.41 -17.58
CA GLU A 11 12.44 -16.75 -16.48
C GLU A 11 13.79 -16.18 -16.94
N GLU A 12 14.53 -16.92 -17.76
CA GLU A 12 15.79 -16.45 -18.34
C GLU A 12 15.58 -15.22 -19.21
N LEU A 13 14.60 -15.25 -20.12
CA LEU A 13 14.23 -14.08 -20.94
C LEU A 13 13.81 -12.88 -20.09
N ARG A 14 12.99 -13.10 -19.05
CA ARG A 14 12.53 -12.05 -18.13
C ARG A 14 13.66 -11.40 -17.34
N ARG A 15 14.76 -12.11 -17.05
CA ARG A 15 15.96 -11.54 -16.41
C ARG A 15 16.73 -10.60 -17.34
N VAL A 16 16.71 -10.86 -18.66
CA VAL A 16 17.45 -10.09 -19.66
C VAL A 16 16.65 -8.91 -20.21
N PHE A 17 15.32 -8.98 -20.24
CA PHE A 17 14.44 -7.88 -20.70
C PHE A 17 14.69 -6.49 -20.10
N PRO A 18 15.01 -6.32 -18.80
CA PRO A 18 15.28 -5.01 -18.24
C PRO A 18 16.69 -4.48 -18.56
N HIS A 19 17.56 -5.26 -19.20
CA HIS A 19 18.92 -4.84 -19.54
C HIS A 19 18.97 -4.06 -20.86
N TYR A 20 19.89 -3.09 -20.95
CA TYR A 20 20.02 -2.19 -22.10
C TYR A 20 20.52 -2.90 -23.38
N ASP A 21 21.12 -4.09 -23.23
CA ASP A 21 21.73 -4.87 -24.31
C ASP A 21 20.80 -5.95 -24.89
N PHE A 22 19.55 -6.01 -24.45
CA PHE A 22 18.54 -6.93 -24.98
C PHE A 22 18.35 -6.73 -26.50
N SER A 23 18.62 -7.79 -27.27
CA SER A 23 18.33 -7.87 -28.70
C SER A 23 17.52 -9.14 -28.96
N VAL A 24 16.39 -8.96 -29.65
CA VAL A 24 15.51 -10.06 -30.05
C VAL A 24 16.26 -11.04 -30.96
N GLU A 25 17.17 -10.56 -31.82
CA GLU A 25 17.96 -11.45 -32.68
C GLU A 25 18.94 -12.31 -31.87
N LYS A 26 19.61 -11.73 -30.86
CA LYS A 26 20.56 -12.47 -30.00
C LYS A 26 19.89 -13.56 -29.18
N GLU A 27 18.74 -13.26 -28.59
CA GLU A 27 17.99 -14.24 -27.80
C GLU A 27 17.25 -15.26 -28.69
N ALA A 28 16.83 -14.86 -29.89
CA ALA A 28 16.27 -15.80 -30.86
C ALA A 28 17.30 -16.82 -31.33
N ALA A 29 18.56 -16.42 -31.55
CA ALA A 29 19.64 -17.34 -31.90
C ALA A 29 19.83 -18.45 -30.85
N LYS A 30 19.76 -18.13 -29.56
CA LYS A 30 19.84 -19.13 -28.47
C LYS A 30 18.67 -20.11 -28.48
N LEU A 31 17.47 -19.64 -28.83
CA LEU A 31 16.30 -20.51 -28.97
C LEU A 31 16.38 -21.38 -30.25
N VAL A 32 16.99 -20.87 -31.32
CA VAL A 32 17.25 -21.65 -32.53
C VAL A 32 18.25 -22.78 -32.25
N ASP A 33 19.32 -22.50 -31.50
CA ASP A 33 20.27 -23.51 -31.03
C ASP A 33 19.59 -24.59 -30.15
N ALA A 34 18.48 -24.24 -29.50
CA ALA A 34 17.64 -25.16 -28.73
C ALA A 34 16.60 -25.93 -29.57
N GLY A 35 16.59 -25.74 -30.90
CA GLY A 35 15.75 -26.49 -31.84
C GLY A 35 14.45 -25.79 -32.25
N PHE A 36 14.27 -24.51 -31.97
CA PHE A 36 13.14 -23.72 -32.46
C PHE A 36 13.39 -23.17 -33.87
N ASP A 37 12.32 -22.96 -34.64
CA ASP A 37 12.41 -22.19 -35.88
C ASP A 37 12.67 -20.71 -35.57
N GLU A 38 13.49 -20.05 -36.38
CA GLU A 38 13.92 -18.66 -36.17
C GLU A 38 12.73 -17.69 -36.12
N THR A 39 11.75 -17.87 -37.01
CA THR A 39 10.57 -17.02 -37.05
C THR A 39 9.65 -17.26 -35.85
N GLU A 40 9.59 -18.51 -35.37
CA GLU A 40 8.81 -18.89 -34.20
C GLU A 40 9.47 -18.40 -32.90
N ALA A 41 10.80 -18.50 -32.78
CA ALA A 41 11.59 -18.01 -31.66
C ALA A 41 11.42 -16.49 -31.47
N GLN A 42 11.55 -15.71 -32.55
CA GLN A 42 11.32 -14.26 -32.51
C GLN A 42 9.88 -13.94 -32.07
N ARG A 43 8.89 -14.66 -32.60
CA ARG A 43 7.48 -14.45 -32.23
C ARG A 43 7.24 -14.74 -30.75
N LEU A 44 7.83 -15.81 -30.22
CA LEU A 44 7.71 -16.21 -28.82
C LEU A 44 8.37 -15.20 -27.88
N ILE A 45 9.57 -14.71 -28.21
CA ILE A 45 10.25 -13.66 -27.44
C ILE A 45 9.44 -12.37 -27.41
N VAL A 46 8.92 -11.92 -28.55
CA VAL A 46 8.10 -10.69 -28.62
C VAL A 46 6.80 -10.84 -27.83
N ALA A 47 6.17 -12.01 -27.89
CA ALA A 47 4.96 -12.30 -27.11
C ALA A 47 5.25 -12.27 -25.60
N GLU A 48 6.32 -12.91 -25.16
CA GLU A 48 6.73 -12.95 -23.75
C GLU A 48 7.15 -11.55 -23.26
N TYR A 49 7.86 -10.75 -24.07
CA TYR A 49 8.21 -9.37 -23.74
C TYR A 49 6.97 -8.48 -23.56
N ARG A 50 5.97 -8.62 -24.45
CA ARG A 50 4.69 -7.89 -24.31
C ARG A 50 3.95 -8.31 -23.04
N GLN A 51 3.96 -9.60 -22.73
CA GLN A 51 3.34 -10.10 -21.51
C GLN A 51 4.06 -9.58 -20.27
N TYR A 52 5.39 -9.65 -20.21
CA TYR A 52 6.21 -9.12 -19.12
C TYR A 52 5.95 -7.62 -18.90
N LYS A 53 5.94 -6.81 -19.97
CA LYS A 53 5.66 -5.37 -19.87
C LYS A 53 4.25 -5.11 -19.32
N LYS A 54 3.27 -5.93 -19.73
CA LYS A 54 1.90 -5.82 -19.22
C LYS A 54 1.83 -6.18 -17.74
N GLU A 55 2.46 -7.28 -17.32
CA GLU A 55 2.53 -7.70 -15.90
C GLU A 55 3.16 -6.60 -15.04
N LEU A 56 4.29 -6.02 -15.47
CA LEU A 56 4.94 -4.91 -14.76
C LEU A 56 4.05 -3.66 -14.69
N PHE A 57 3.35 -3.33 -15.77
CA PHE A 57 2.43 -2.21 -15.79
C PHE A 57 1.24 -2.43 -14.85
N ASP A 58 0.65 -3.62 -14.87
CA ASP A 58 -0.47 -4.01 -14.02
C ASP A 58 -0.06 -4.01 -12.53
N GLU A 59 1.15 -4.47 -12.21
CA GLU A 59 1.72 -4.43 -10.86
C GLU A 59 1.91 -2.98 -10.37
N LEU A 60 2.53 -2.12 -11.18
CA LEU A 60 2.69 -0.70 -10.87
C LEU A 60 1.33 0.00 -10.70
N GLN A 61 0.35 -0.34 -11.54
CA GLN A 61 -1.00 0.19 -11.43
C GLN A 61 -1.68 -0.27 -10.13
N ALA A 62 -1.48 -1.52 -9.72
CA ALA A 62 -2.01 -2.05 -8.46
C ALA A 62 -1.38 -1.34 -7.24
N ILE A 63 -0.06 -1.12 -7.24
CA ILE A 63 0.64 -0.38 -6.19
C ILE A 63 0.12 1.06 -6.09
N ASN A 64 0.01 1.75 -7.23
CA ASN A 64 -0.49 3.13 -7.27
C ASN A 64 -1.93 3.22 -6.76
N ARG A 65 -2.80 2.31 -7.22
CA ARG A 65 -4.20 2.24 -6.77
C ARG A 65 -4.29 1.97 -5.26
N GLN A 66 -3.43 1.10 -4.73
CA GLN A 66 -3.39 0.82 -3.30
C GLN A 66 -2.95 2.06 -2.49
N ALA A 67 -1.96 2.81 -2.98
CA ALA A 67 -1.51 4.06 -2.35
C ALA A 67 -2.60 5.14 -2.37
N GLU A 68 -3.36 5.25 -3.47
CA GLU A 68 -4.51 6.16 -3.54
C GLU A 68 -5.60 5.80 -2.53
N ILE A 69 -5.95 4.51 -2.43
CA ILE A 69 -6.93 4.03 -1.45
C ILE A 69 -6.47 4.36 -0.01
N GLN A 70 -5.19 4.15 0.31
CA GLN A 70 -4.63 4.49 1.61
C GLN A 70 -4.74 5.98 1.91
N LYS A 71 -4.49 6.86 0.94
CA LYS A 71 -4.66 8.32 1.10
C LYS A 71 -6.11 8.68 1.39
N VAL A 72 -7.06 8.14 0.63
CA VAL A 72 -8.50 8.39 0.81
C VAL A 72 -8.94 7.93 2.21
N VAL A 73 -8.54 6.73 2.63
CA VAL A 73 -8.86 6.21 3.97
C VAL A 73 -8.25 7.06 5.07
N THR A 74 -6.97 7.43 4.95
CA THR A 74 -6.28 8.28 5.94
C THR A 74 -7.00 9.62 6.10
N MET A 75 -7.37 10.24 4.98
CA MET A 75 -8.08 11.52 4.98
C MET A 75 -9.49 11.37 5.59
N GLY A 76 -10.21 10.30 5.24
CA GLY A 76 -11.53 10.01 5.80
C GLY A 76 -11.50 9.77 7.32
N VAL A 77 -10.52 9.01 7.80
CA VAL A 77 -10.30 8.77 9.24
C VAL A 77 -9.95 10.06 9.97
N LEU A 78 -9.10 10.91 9.37
CA LEU A 78 -8.78 12.23 9.91
C LEU A 78 -10.04 13.09 10.08
N PHE A 79 -10.87 13.21 9.04
CA PHE A 79 -12.12 13.96 9.11
C PHE A 79 -13.07 13.41 10.18
N LEU A 80 -13.23 12.09 10.24
CA LEU A 80 -14.08 11.42 11.22
C LEU A 80 -13.61 11.70 12.65
N ALA A 81 -12.31 11.57 12.91
CA ALA A 81 -11.72 11.76 14.23
C ALA A 81 -11.82 13.23 14.69
N VAL A 82 -11.62 14.19 13.77
CA VAL A 82 -11.66 15.63 14.07
C VAL A 82 -13.11 16.15 14.23
N THR A 83 -14.10 15.50 13.61
CA THR A 83 -15.52 15.90 13.68
C THR A 83 -16.01 15.99 15.13
N GLY A 84 -15.74 15.00 15.97
CA GLY A 84 -16.16 15.02 17.37
C GLY A 84 -15.67 16.27 18.13
N PRO A 85 -14.36 16.50 18.18
CA PRO A 85 -13.76 17.67 18.81
C PRO A 85 -14.23 19.02 18.25
N ILE A 86 -14.33 19.17 16.91
CA ILE A 86 -14.76 20.43 16.28
C ILE A 86 -16.21 20.77 16.66
N PHE A 87 -17.10 19.78 16.63
CA PHE A 87 -18.51 19.97 16.99
C PHE A 87 -18.78 19.85 18.49
N LYS A 88 -17.74 19.77 19.32
CA LYS A 88 -17.83 19.62 20.79
C LYS A 88 -18.73 18.46 21.20
N ILE A 89 -18.67 17.35 20.46
CA ILE A 89 -19.39 16.12 20.79
C ILE A 89 -18.67 15.45 21.96
N GLU A 90 -19.32 15.36 23.11
CA GLU A 90 -18.80 14.67 24.31
C GLU A 90 -19.36 13.25 24.47
N SER A 91 -20.23 12.81 23.55
CA SER A 91 -20.86 11.50 23.60
C SER A 91 -19.84 10.37 23.45
N MET A 92 -19.74 9.51 24.47
CA MET A 92 -18.90 8.31 24.42
C MET A 92 -19.30 7.38 23.27
N LEU A 93 -20.60 7.27 22.98
CA LEU A 93 -21.11 6.45 21.88
C LEU A 93 -20.60 6.92 20.51
N TRP A 94 -20.45 8.24 20.31
CA TRP A 94 -19.88 8.79 19.09
C TRP A 94 -18.44 8.30 18.89
N TYR A 95 -17.60 8.39 19.93
CA TYR A 95 -16.20 7.98 19.84
C TYR A 95 -16.04 6.47 19.69
N VAL A 96 -16.88 5.66 20.33
CA VAL A 96 -16.90 4.20 20.13
C VAL A 96 -17.26 3.88 18.67
N ALA A 97 -18.32 4.49 18.15
CA ALA A 97 -18.72 4.29 16.75
C ALA A 97 -17.63 4.77 15.78
N ALA A 98 -17.03 5.93 16.03
CA ALA A 98 -15.96 6.49 15.22
C ALA A 98 -14.72 5.59 15.19
N VAL A 99 -14.32 5.02 16.32
CA VAL A 99 -13.20 4.06 16.39
C VAL A 99 -13.51 2.78 15.59
N ILE A 100 -14.73 2.25 15.69
CA ILE A 100 -15.13 1.06 14.92
C ILE A 100 -15.10 1.36 13.41
N VAL A 101 -15.68 2.48 12.99
CA VAL A 101 -15.70 2.90 11.58
C VAL A 101 -14.27 3.15 11.07
N ALA A 102 -13.44 3.82 11.86
CA ALA A 102 -12.04 4.07 11.52
C ALA A 102 -11.22 2.77 11.43
N GLY A 103 -11.46 1.83 12.35
CA GLY A 103 -10.86 0.50 12.30
C GLY A 103 -11.26 -0.27 11.04
N ALA A 104 -12.55 -0.27 10.69
CA ALA A 104 -13.05 -0.91 9.47
C ALA A 104 -12.49 -0.26 8.20
N ALA A 105 -12.40 1.07 8.18
CA ALA A 105 -11.75 1.81 7.11
C ALA A 105 -10.26 1.46 7.01
N GLY A 106 -9.57 1.35 8.15
CA GLY A 106 -8.16 0.92 8.24
C GLY A 106 -7.93 -0.49 7.70
N TYR A 107 -8.84 -1.44 7.98
CA TYR A 107 -8.80 -2.80 7.43
C TYR A 107 -8.82 -2.78 5.89
N TRP A 108 -9.73 -1.98 5.32
CA TRP A 108 -9.92 -1.92 3.87
C TRP A 108 -8.86 -1.04 3.17
N GLY A 109 -8.36 -0.01 3.85
CA GLY A 109 -7.35 0.90 3.35
C GLY A 109 -5.96 0.30 3.32
N TYR A 110 -5.60 -0.52 4.30
CA TYR A 110 -4.29 -1.13 4.44
C TYR A 110 -4.33 -2.63 4.16
N LYS A 111 -4.92 -3.05 3.03
CA LYS A 111 -5.05 -4.48 2.64
C LYS A 111 -3.77 -5.31 2.73
N PRO A 112 -2.56 -4.81 2.46
CA PRO A 112 -1.34 -5.60 2.66
C PRO A 112 -1.08 -5.93 4.14
N LYS A 113 -1.50 -5.05 5.06
CA LYS A 113 -1.27 -5.15 6.52
C LYS A 113 -2.54 -4.75 7.30
N PRO A 114 -3.63 -5.52 7.17
CA PRO A 114 -4.96 -5.09 7.63
C PRO A 114 -5.04 -4.89 9.14
N PHE A 115 -4.45 -5.77 9.95
CA PHE A 115 -4.48 -5.63 11.41
C PHE A 115 -3.68 -4.43 11.90
N ALA A 116 -2.55 -4.12 11.24
CA ALA A 116 -1.79 -2.90 11.53
C ALA A 116 -2.61 -1.65 11.20
N GLY A 117 -3.33 -1.65 10.07
CA GLY A 117 -4.23 -0.56 9.68
C GLY A 117 -5.40 -0.34 10.65
N VAL A 118 -6.08 -1.41 11.06
CA VAL A 118 -7.19 -1.36 12.04
C VAL A 118 -6.74 -0.69 13.33
N LEU A 119 -5.63 -1.17 13.91
CA LEU A 119 -5.14 -0.67 15.19
C LEU A 119 -4.64 0.76 15.08
N ALA A 120 -3.91 1.10 14.01
CA ALA A 120 -3.41 2.46 13.81
C ALA A 120 -4.55 3.47 13.66
N CYS A 121 -5.53 3.19 12.80
CA CYS A 121 -6.68 4.08 12.58
C CYS A 121 -7.58 4.17 13.83
N GLY A 122 -7.77 3.06 14.54
CA GLY A 122 -8.53 3.01 15.79
C GLY A 122 -7.87 3.81 16.91
N ILE A 123 -6.56 3.61 17.13
CA ILE A 123 -5.78 4.34 18.15
C ILE A 123 -5.74 5.82 17.82
N PHE A 124 -5.50 6.20 16.56
CA PHE A 124 -5.52 7.60 16.16
C PHE A 124 -6.86 8.26 16.52
N THR A 125 -7.97 7.63 16.13
CA THR A 125 -9.33 8.14 16.38
C THR A 125 -9.67 8.18 17.87
N PHE A 126 -9.13 7.23 18.65
CA PHE A 126 -9.32 7.17 20.10
C PHE A 126 -8.50 8.24 20.84
N VAL A 127 -7.25 8.48 20.45
CA VAL A 127 -6.33 9.39 21.15
C VAL A 127 -6.62 10.85 20.84
N LEU A 128 -7.04 11.16 19.61
CA LEU A 128 -7.22 12.53 19.13
C LEU A 128 -8.13 13.41 20.02
N PRO A 129 -9.29 12.95 20.52
CA PRO A 129 -10.15 13.76 21.38
C PRO A 129 -9.47 14.15 22.70
N TYR A 130 -8.67 13.25 23.28
CA TYR A 130 -7.90 13.53 24.49
C TYR A 130 -6.75 14.49 24.21
N ALA A 131 -6.03 14.31 23.10
CA ALA A 131 -4.98 15.23 22.67
C ALA A 131 -5.54 16.64 22.41
N TYR A 132 -6.73 16.73 21.80
CA TYR A 132 -7.43 17.99 21.55
C TYR A 132 -7.83 18.69 22.85
N LYS A 133 -8.52 17.97 23.73
CA LYS A 133 -8.96 18.51 25.02
C LYS A 133 -7.78 18.92 25.90
N GLY A 134 -6.71 18.12 25.93
CA GLY A 134 -5.50 18.41 26.68
C GLY A 134 -4.77 19.66 26.17
N TYR A 135 -4.55 19.75 24.85
CA TYR A 135 -3.84 20.86 24.24
C TYR A 135 -4.56 22.21 24.39
N PHE A 136 -5.88 22.22 24.20
CA PHE A 136 -6.69 23.46 24.32
C PHE A 136 -7.18 23.75 25.74
N SER A 137 -6.84 22.92 26.73
CA SER A 137 -7.23 23.16 28.12
C SER A 137 -6.66 24.48 28.64
N GLY A 138 -7.51 25.31 29.24
CA GLY A 138 -7.11 26.59 29.84
C GLY A 138 -6.78 27.71 28.85
N ARG A 139 -7.02 27.53 27.55
CA ARG A 139 -6.77 28.56 26.51
C ARG A 139 -8.06 29.23 26.06
N SER A 140 -8.05 30.57 26.00
CA SER A 140 -9.20 31.39 25.59
C SER A 140 -9.19 31.77 24.10
N SER A 141 -8.04 31.64 23.43
CA SER A 141 -7.86 31.91 22.01
C SER A 141 -6.77 30.99 21.45
N TYR A 142 -6.91 30.63 20.17
CA TYR A 142 -5.93 29.84 19.44
C TYR A 142 -5.90 30.27 17.97
N ILE A 143 -4.74 30.13 17.34
CA ILE A 143 -4.58 30.32 15.89
C ILE A 143 -4.98 29.01 15.21
N GLY A 144 -5.66 29.08 14.06
CA GLY A 144 -6.17 27.89 13.36
C GLY A 144 -5.11 26.82 13.04
N ILE A 145 -3.85 27.21 12.89
CA ILE A 145 -2.73 26.28 12.67
C ILE A 145 -2.42 25.40 13.90
N GLU A 146 -2.85 25.78 15.10
CA GLU A 146 -2.60 25.01 16.31
C GLU A 146 -3.44 23.72 16.38
N LEU A 147 -4.49 23.59 15.56
CA LEU A 147 -5.25 22.35 15.39
C LEU A 147 -4.39 21.17 14.91
N PHE A 148 -3.27 21.43 14.25
CA PHE A 148 -2.35 20.39 13.81
C PHE A 148 -1.59 19.73 14.97
N ILE A 149 -1.42 20.42 16.10
CA ILE A 149 -0.64 19.87 17.22
C ILE A 149 -1.33 18.65 17.84
N PRO A 150 -2.62 18.69 18.22
CA PRO A 150 -3.35 17.51 18.65
C PRO A 150 -3.33 16.36 17.63
N VAL A 151 -3.41 16.68 16.34
CA VAL A 151 -3.36 15.70 15.25
C VAL A 151 -2.02 14.98 15.24
N ILE A 152 -0.90 15.70 15.30
CA ILE A 152 0.44 15.12 15.34
C ILE A 152 0.63 14.28 16.62
N VAL A 153 0.18 14.77 17.77
CA VAL A 153 0.25 14.04 19.05
C VAL A 153 -0.51 12.71 18.98
N ALA A 154 -1.67 12.67 18.31
CA ALA A 154 -2.42 11.43 18.10
C ALA A 154 -1.81 10.53 17.01
N LEU A 155 -1.14 11.12 16.02
CA LEU A 155 -0.52 10.40 14.92
C LEU A 155 0.69 9.58 15.37
N VAL A 156 1.53 10.14 16.26
CA VAL A 156 2.75 9.48 16.77
C VAL A 156 2.48 8.08 17.34
N PRO A 157 1.59 7.88 18.33
CA PRO A 157 1.31 6.55 18.86
C PRO A 157 0.67 5.62 17.83
N ALA A 158 -0.18 6.14 16.93
CA ALA A 158 -0.78 5.36 15.86
C ALA A 158 0.28 4.81 14.88
N ILE A 159 1.26 5.64 14.48
CA ILE A 159 2.37 5.25 13.63
C ILE A 159 3.25 4.20 14.32
N ILE A 160 3.58 4.40 15.60
CA ILE A 160 4.41 3.44 16.35
C ILE A 160 3.73 2.06 16.37
N ILE A 161 2.44 2.01 16.68
CA ILE A 161 1.69 0.75 16.71
C ILE A 161 1.59 0.12 15.32
N TYR A 162 1.36 0.93 14.28
CA TYR A 162 1.38 0.43 12.90
C TYR A 162 2.69 -0.30 12.60
N PHE A 163 3.84 0.34 12.87
CA PHE A 163 5.15 -0.25 12.59
C PHE A 163 5.44 -1.49 13.44
N LEU A 164 5.06 -1.48 14.71
CA LEU A 164 5.23 -2.63 15.59
C LEU A 164 4.47 -3.85 15.06
N ILE A 165 3.18 -3.69 14.74
CA ILE A 165 2.34 -4.78 14.25
C ILE A 165 2.73 -5.20 12.83
N ALA A 166 3.04 -4.23 11.96
CA ALA A 166 3.53 -4.50 10.62
C ALA A 166 4.81 -5.34 10.66
N LYS A 167 5.72 -5.08 11.59
CA LYS A 167 6.98 -5.79 11.72
C LYS A 167 6.81 -7.16 12.39
N THR A 168 6.00 -7.29 13.43
CA THR A 168 5.86 -8.55 14.18
C THR A 168 4.94 -9.56 13.48
N VAL A 169 3.84 -9.10 12.89
CA VAL A 169 2.83 -9.99 12.29
C VAL A 169 3.14 -10.30 10.83
N TYR A 170 3.66 -9.31 10.09
CA TYR A 170 3.86 -9.44 8.64
C TYR A 170 5.33 -9.53 8.22
N GLY A 171 6.29 -9.20 9.11
CA GLY A 171 7.71 -9.29 8.80
C GLY A 171 8.25 -10.72 8.64
N ASN A 172 7.50 -11.73 9.12
CA ASN A 172 7.84 -13.14 8.93
C ASN A 172 7.18 -13.77 7.69
N VAL A 173 6.27 -13.06 7.01
CA VAL A 173 5.53 -13.59 5.84
C VAL A 173 6.19 -13.20 4.52
N GLU A 174 7.10 -12.21 4.53
CA GLU A 174 7.91 -11.80 3.36
C GLU A 174 9.16 -12.68 3.12
N ASN A 175 9.39 -13.70 3.96
CA ASN A 175 10.56 -14.60 3.87
C ASN A 175 10.22 -16.05 3.46
N ASP A 176 8.95 -16.35 3.14
CA ASP A 176 8.50 -17.62 2.54
C ASP A 176 7.93 -17.35 1.13
#